data_AF-A0A975G561-F1
#
_entry.id   AF-A0A975G561-F1
#
_cell.length_a   1.000
_cell.length_b   1.000
_cell.length_c   1.000
_cell.angle_alpha   90.00
_cell.angle_beta   90.00
_cell.angle_gamma   90.00
#
_symmetry.space_group_name_H-M   'P 1'
#
loop_
_entity.id
_entity.type
_entity.pdbx_description
1 polymer ?
#
loop_
_entity_poly.entity_id
_entity_poly.type
_entity_poly.pdbx_seq_one_letter_code
_entity_poly.pdbx_strand_id
1 'polypeptide(L)' 'MAGADYTIADMACFPWIQTYKAQEIAIDDFPNIRRWYDVLKVRPGLRRGMDFGRDRINRNPQADATTREILFGIKKD' A
#
# COMPACT_ATOMS: atom_id res chain seq x y z
N MET A 1 2.10 2.34 -17.05
CA MET A 1 1.97 0.87 -17.00
C MET A 1 0.49 0.53 -17.10
N ALA A 2 0.16 -0.67 -17.58
CA ALA A 2 -1.17 -1.10 -18.05
C ALA A 2 -1.73 -0.24 -19.20
N GLY A 3 -2.42 -0.86 -20.15
CA GLY A 3 -2.91 -0.22 -21.37
C GLY A 3 -4.04 0.79 -21.11
N ALA A 4 -5.03 0.83 -22.00
CA ALA A 4 -6.18 1.71 -21.81
C ALA A 4 -7.09 1.26 -20.65
N ASP A 5 -7.13 -0.04 -20.39
CA ASP A 5 -8.06 -0.65 -19.44
C ASP A 5 -7.43 -0.87 -18.06
N TYR A 6 -8.28 -0.83 -17.04
CA TYR A 6 -7.94 -1.19 -15.66
C TYR A 6 -7.95 -2.71 -15.49
N THR A 7 -6.88 -3.27 -14.94
CA THR A 7 -6.64 -4.72 -14.88
C THR A 7 -6.16 -5.19 -13.49
N ILE A 8 -6.00 -6.51 -13.34
CA ILE A 8 -5.40 -7.10 -12.14
C ILE A 8 -3.97 -6.61 -11.87
N ALA A 9 -3.22 -6.23 -12.92
CA ALA A 9 -1.88 -5.66 -12.75
C ALA A 9 -1.92 -4.33 -11.99
N ASP A 10 -2.92 -3.50 -12.25
CA ASP A 10 -3.11 -2.23 -11.53
C ASP A 10 -3.44 -2.46 -10.06
N MET A 11 -4.31 -3.43 -9.78
CA MET A 11 -4.67 -3.84 -8.42
C MET A 11 -3.46 -4.35 -7.64
N ALA A 12 -2.64 -5.19 -8.27
CA ALA A 12 -1.47 -5.80 -7.64
C ALA A 12 -0.34 -4.79 -7.42
N CYS A 13 -0.11 -3.86 -8.35
CA CYS A 13 1.03 -2.95 -8.29
C CYS A 13 0.77 -1.68 -7.48
N PHE A 14 -0.46 -1.13 -7.47
CA PHE A 14 -0.73 0.15 -6.83
C PHE A 14 -0.33 0.24 -5.35
N PRO A 15 -0.59 -0.77 -4.49
CA PRO A 15 -0.24 -0.71 -3.07
C PRO A 15 1.28 -0.60 -2.81
N TRP A 16 2.10 -1.13 -3.72
CA TRP A 16 3.56 -1.05 -3.62
C TRP A 16 4.10 0.30 -4.07
N ILE A 17 3.48 0.94 -5.05
CA ILE A 17 3.94 2.23 -5.57
C ILE A 17 3.45 3.40 -4.72
N GLN A 18 2.25 3.31 -4.10
CA GLN A 18 1.71 4.44 -3.32
C GLN A 18 2.61 4.88 -2.14
N THR A 19 3.54 4.04 -1.70
CA THR A 19 4.49 4.32 -0.62
C THR A 19 5.77 5.02 -1.09
N TYR A 20 5.88 5.39 -2.36
CA TYR A 20 7.10 5.95 -2.95
C TYR A 20 7.72 7.09 -2.13
N LYS A 21 6.90 7.95 -1.51
CA LYS A 21 7.38 9.05 -0.65
C LYS A 21 8.10 8.56 0.59
N ALA A 22 7.56 7.53 1.25
CA ALA A 22 8.14 6.93 2.44
C ALA A 22 9.40 6.10 2.12
N GLN A 23 9.55 5.69 0.86
CA GLN A 23 10.72 4.99 0.34
C GLN A 23 11.74 5.96 -0.30
N GLU A 24 11.51 7.27 -0.21
CA GLU A 24 12.39 8.31 -0.74
C GLU A 24 12.65 8.19 -2.26
N ILE A 25 11.67 7.66 -3.00
CA ILE A 25 11.76 7.51 -4.46
C ILE A 25 11.26 8.78 -5.13
N ALA A 26 12.10 9.40 -5.98
CA ALA A 26 11.71 10.48 -6.87
C ALA A 26 10.83 9.95 -8.03
N ILE A 27 9.53 9.81 -7.78
CA ILE A 27 8.59 9.23 -8.76
C ILE A 27 8.53 10.02 -10.09
N ASP A 28 8.93 11.29 -10.07
CA ASP A 28 8.95 12.17 -11.23
C ASP A 28 10.06 11.78 -12.24
N ASP A 29 11.09 11.04 -11.82
CA ASP A 29 12.09 10.42 -12.71
C ASP A 29 11.48 9.30 -13.57
N PHE A 30 10.27 8.83 -13.22
CA PHE A 30 9.55 7.76 -13.90
C PHE A 30 8.22 8.27 -14.47
N PRO A 31 8.22 9.06 -15.56
CA PRO A 31 7.03 9.77 -16.07
C PRO A 31 5.85 8.84 -16.39
N ASN A 32 6.13 7.63 -16.86
CA ASN A 32 5.10 6.62 -17.13
C ASN A 32 4.46 6.03 -15.86
N ILE A 33 5.22 5.95 -14.76
CA ILE A 33 4.72 5.52 -13.44
C ILE A 33 3.96 6.68 -12.80
N ARG A 34 4.52 7.89 -12.85
CA ARG A 34 3.87 9.14 -12.40
C ARG A 34 2.47 9.29 -12.98
N ARG A 35 2.34 9.24 -14.32
CA ARG A 35 1.05 9.32 -15.03
C ARG A 35 0.08 8.23 -14.59
N TRP A 36 0.55 6.98 -14.56
CA TRP A 36 -0.26 5.83 -14.14
C TRP A 36 -0.78 5.98 -12.70
N TYR A 37 0.10 6.37 -11.77
CA TYR A 37 -0.25 6.60 -10.38
C TYR A 37 -1.27 7.72 -10.22
N ASP A 38 -1.14 8.83 -10.96
CA ASP A 38 -2.11 9.93 -10.92
C ASP A 38 -3.51 9.54 -11.38
N VAL A 39 -3.59 8.74 -12.44
CA VAL A 39 -4.88 8.23 -12.95
C VAL A 39 -5.50 7.27 -11.93
N LEU A 40 -4.72 6.36 -11.36
CA LEU A 40 -5.25 5.34 -10.46
C LEU A 40 -5.60 5.86 -9.07
N LYS A 41 -4.82 6.79 -8.50
CA LYS A 41 -5.01 7.27 -7.12
C LYS A 41 -6.38 7.92 -6.89
N VAL A 42 -7.01 8.45 -7.95
CA VAL A 42 -8.32 9.09 -7.92
C VAL A 42 -9.48 8.16 -8.29
N ARG A 43 -9.20 6.93 -8.72
CA ARG A 43 -10.23 5.98 -9.16
C ARG A 43 -11.11 5.56 -7.97
N PRO A 44 -12.44 5.77 -8.01
CA PRO A 44 -13.32 5.49 -6.86
C PRO A 44 -13.29 4.04 -6.37
N GLY A 45 -13.22 3.06 -7.29
CA GLY A 45 -13.16 1.64 -6.92
C GLY A 45 -11.87 1.26 -6.21
N LEU A 46 -10.73 1.75 -6.72
CA LEU A 46 -9.42 1.53 -6.11
C LEU A 46 -9.34 2.17 -4.74
N ARG A 47 -9.81 3.43 -4.64
CA ARG A 47 -10.03 4.12 -3.36
C ARG A 47 -10.79 3.16 -2.46
N ARG A 48 -12.06 2.83 -2.71
CA ARG A 48 -12.85 1.97 -1.80
C ARG A 48 -12.08 0.74 -1.30
N GLY A 49 -11.39 0.01 -2.17
CA GLY A 49 -10.51 -1.10 -1.77
C GLY A 49 -9.39 -0.71 -0.79
N MET A 50 -8.65 0.36 -1.08
CA MET A 50 -7.56 0.85 -0.23
C MET A 50 -7.99 1.42 1.14
N ASP A 51 -9.28 1.71 1.38
CA ASP A 51 -9.77 2.14 2.72
C ASP A 51 -10.39 0.98 3.47
N PHE A 52 -10.66 -0.13 2.79
CA PHE A 52 -11.31 -1.27 3.39
C PHE A 52 -10.47 -1.79 4.56
N GLY A 53 -11.06 -1.79 5.75
CA GLY A 53 -10.39 -2.23 6.98
C GLY A 53 -9.31 -1.29 7.51
N ARG A 54 -9.17 -0.06 6.99
CA ARG A 54 -8.15 0.90 7.47
C ARG A 54 -8.33 1.24 8.95
N ASP A 55 -9.56 1.24 9.44
CA ASP A 55 -9.95 1.40 10.83
C ASP A 55 -9.59 0.21 11.73
N ARG A 56 -9.30 -0.95 11.13
CA ARG A 56 -8.97 -2.21 11.82
C ARG A 56 -7.47 -2.50 11.87
N ILE A 57 -6.64 -1.68 11.22
CA ILE A 57 -5.18 -1.88 11.17
C ILE A 57 -4.57 -1.44 12.51
N ASN A 58 -4.01 -2.39 13.25
CA ASN A 58 -3.11 -2.09 14.37
C ASN A 58 -1.82 -1.49 13.81
N ARG A 59 -1.61 -0.17 14.01
CA ARG A 59 -0.42 0.55 13.55
C ARG A 59 0.81 0.38 14.44
N ASN A 60 0.64 -0.18 15.63
CA ASN A 60 1.75 -0.47 16.54
C ASN A 60 1.61 -1.89 17.12
N PRO A 61 1.69 -2.93 16.26
CA PRO A 61 1.53 -4.32 16.68
C PRO A 61 2.59 -4.74 17.72
N GLN A 62 3.74 -4.07 17.74
CA GLN A 62 4.82 -4.36 18.68
C GLN A 62 4.51 -3.93 20.13
N ALA A 63 3.55 -3.02 20.35
CA ALA A 63 3.17 -2.62 21.70
C ALA A 63 2.45 -3.74 22.48
N ASP A 64 1.81 -4.68 21.78
CA ASP A 64 1.07 -5.77 22.40
C ASP A 64 1.96 -7.02 22.56
N ALA A 65 2.05 -7.53 23.79
CA ALA A 65 2.89 -8.68 24.10
C ALA A 65 2.40 -9.95 23.40
N THR A 66 1.08 -10.15 23.34
CA THR A 66 0.48 -11.30 22.64
C THR A 66 0.75 -11.22 21.14
N THR A 67 0.58 -10.05 20.52
CA THR A 67 0.89 -9.84 19.09
C THR A 67 2.36 -10.09 18.78
N ARG A 68 3.29 -9.66 19.64
CA ARG A 68 4.73 -9.94 19.48
C ARG A 68 5.06 -11.43 19.52
N GLU A 69 4.47 -12.16 20.46
CA GLU A 69 4.65 -13.61 20.55
C GLU A 69 4.07 -14.31 19.31
N ILE A 70 2.86 -13.92 18.85
CA ILE A 70 2.22 -14.51 17.67
C ILE A 70 3.03 -14.25 16.39
N LEU A 71 3.49 -13.02 16.17
CA LEU A 71 4.16 -12.64 14.92
C LEU A 71 5.64 -13.05 14.86
N PHE A 72 6.34 -13.02 16.00
CA PHE A 72 7.80 -13.16 16.05
C PHE A 72 8.31 -14.21 17.04
N GLY A 73 7.43 -14.83 17.85
CA GLY A 73 7.83 -15.82 18.86
C GLY A 73 8.57 -15.24 20.08
N ILE A 74 8.57 -13.91 20.24
CA ILE A 74 9.29 -13.24 21.35
C ILE A 74 8.39 -13.23 22.59
N LYS A 75 8.72 -14.07 23.57
CA LYS A 75 8.06 -14.09 24.89
C LYS A 75 8.51 -12.90 25.73
N LYS A 76 7.61 -12.40 26.57
CA LYS A 76 7.95 -11.38 27.57
C LYS A 76 8.72 -12.07 28.69
N ASP A 77 9.91 -11.57 29.02
CA ASP A 77 10.67 -12.00 30.21
C ASP A 77 9.86 -11.80 31.51
#